data_AF-A0A3D8T8I6-F1
#
_entry.id   AF-A0A3D8T8I6-F1
#
_cell.length_a   1.000
_cell.length_b   1.000
_cell.length_c   1.000
_cell.angle_alpha   90.00
_cell.angle_beta   90.00
_cell.angle_gamma   90.00
#
_symmetry.space_group_name_H-M   'P 1'
#
loop_
_entity.id
_entity.type
_entity.pdbx_description
1 polymer ?
#
loop_
_entity_poly.entity_id
_entity_poly.type
_entity_poly.pdbx_seq_one_letter_code
_entity_poly.pdbx_strand_id
1 'polypeptide(L)'
;MARTTTTTQSPPVNSTQPQSVAKQNQISLDASQGRRRRRRRRRSSNPIIHAISALFAILNSINYWNSFWVLAVPAFGFYLATSTPLLWPTAVFSVVYYFVTGLGITAGYHRLWAHRAYTATIPLRIYLAATSAGALQDSIRTWSSDHRAHHRFTDTLKDPYSVRKGLFYSHIGWLIFKQDASLKGRTSIADLDRDPVVMWQHNFYIPLALGMAYAFPALVAGAFWSDPLGGFIYAGILRVMLVQQATFCVNSLAHYLGAATFDDHRSPRDHVLTALLTLGEGYHNFHHEFPNDFRNAVDWWQYDPTKWAIQLWFWCGLVSEVKTFDQNVIERGRMQQEVKTLEGKERLLLGMQGGAVGSGAAAATETLWSWDEFQRATTLELATRPRRHLILVAGILYDVASFLAVHPGGESLLRSAVGKDATALFNGGLETTSHHPHSRPCPASKEAPAWPPLRAESGSAMRVTSVLVLGIEGPWLIVTLGADSAGARRILETFRVGVLRGGCEVEIWKEGYREEQSR
;
A
#
# COMPACT_ATOMS: atom_id res chain seq x y z
N MET A 1 -3.07 56.13 -70.57
CA MET A 1 -2.46 55.17 -71.52
C MET A 1 -3.35 53.95 -71.61
N ALA A 2 -3.89 53.71 -72.80
CA ALA A 2 -4.92 52.72 -73.09
C ALA A 2 -4.33 51.38 -73.56
N ARG A 3 -5.02 50.25 -73.30
CA ARG A 3 -5.54 49.34 -74.33
C ARG A 3 -6.23 48.11 -73.72
N THR A 4 -7.50 47.96 -74.08
CA THR A 4 -8.30 46.74 -74.12
C THR A 4 -7.86 45.83 -75.27
N THR A 5 -7.93 44.51 -75.08
CA THR A 5 -8.17 43.53 -76.17
C THR A 5 -8.82 42.24 -75.65
N THR A 6 -9.62 41.68 -76.55
CA THR A 6 -10.75 40.74 -76.49
C THR A 6 -10.38 39.24 -76.60
N THR A 7 -11.22 38.40 -75.95
CA THR A 7 -11.82 37.08 -76.31
C THR A 7 -11.08 36.01 -77.12
N THR A 8 -11.22 34.72 -76.73
CA THR A 8 -11.78 33.60 -77.55
C THR A 8 -11.88 32.26 -76.79
N GLN A 9 -12.90 31.45 -77.12
CA GLN A 9 -13.22 30.10 -76.60
C GLN A 9 -12.95 29.00 -77.66
N SER A 10 -12.89 27.72 -77.19
CA SER A 10 -13.24 26.41 -77.83
C SER A 10 -12.07 25.42 -78.01
N PRO A 11 -12.24 24.06 -78.13
CA PRO A 11 -13.32 23.11 -77.76
C PRO A 11 -12.78 21.82 -77.02
N PRO A 12 -13.58 20.76 -76.73
CA PRO A 12 -13.15 19.60 -75.92
C PRO A 12 -12.73 18.37 -76.76
N VAL A 13 -11.84 17.52 -76.21
CA VAL A 13 -11.54 16.18 -76.75
C VAL A 13 -11.46 15.15 -75.62
N ASN A 14 -12.22 14.08 -75.79
CA ASN A 14 -12.34 12.91 -74.93
C ASN A 14 -11.38 11.81 -75.44
N SER A 15 -10.59 11.16 -74.58
CA SER A 15 -9.98 9.87 -74.92
C SER A 15 -9.79 8.98 -73.68
N THR A 16 -10.37 7.79 -73.78
CA THR A 16 -10.50 6.75 -72.77
C THR A 16 -9.32 5.77 -72.79
N GLN A 17 -8.65 5.64 -71.62
CA GLN A 17 -7.92 4.47 -71.07
C GLN A 17 -6.60 3.95 -71.74
N PRO A 18 -5.70 3.26 -70.97
CA PRO A 18 -5.97 2.54 -69.72
C PRO A 18 -5.04 2.87 -68.53
N GLN A 19 -5.67 3.20 -67.40
CA GLN A 19 -5.08 3.30 -66.06
C GLN A 19 -4.62 1.93 -65.49
N SER A 20 -4.73 0.82 -66.23
CA SER A 20 -4.42 -0.52 -65.72
C SER A 20 -2.91 -0.80 -65.66
N VAL A 21 -2.14 -0.36 -66.66
CA VAL A 21 -0.68 -0.63 -66.72
C VAL A 21 0.09 0.18 -65.66
N ALA A 22 -0.35 1.42 -65.39
CA ALA A 22 0.23 2.26 -64.35
C ALA A 22 0.00 1.67 -62.94
N LYS A 23 -1.21 1.15 -62.67
CA LYS A 23 -1.52 0.47 -61.40
C LYS A 23 -0.67 -0.79 -61.20
N GLN A 24 -0.42 -1.55 -62.26
CA GLN A 24 0.31 -2.81 -62.17
C GLN A 24 1.82 -2.61 -61.91
N ASN A 25 2.40 -1.54 -62.47
CA ASN A 25 3.78 -1.13 -62.20
C ASN A 25 3.96 -0.53 -60.78
N GLN A 26 2.95 0.16 -60.25
CA GLN A 26 2.98 0.69 -58.88
C GLN A 26 2.99 -0.45 -57.84
N ILE A 27 2.15 -1.48 -58.05
CA ILE A 27 2.02 -2.63 -57.14
C ILE A 27 3.31 -3.46 -57.10
N SER A 28 4.00 -3.62 -58.23
CA SER A 28 5.27 -4.38 -58.29
C SER A 28 6.44 -3.65 -57.60
N LEU A 29 6.48 -2.32 -57.72
CA LEU A 29 7.44 -1.46 -57.01
C LEU A 29 7.21 -1.50 -55.50
N ASP A 30 5.96 -1.38 -55.02
CA ASP A 30 5.64 -1.47 -53.59
C ASP A 30 5.92 -2.87 -53.01
N ALA A 31 5.68 -3.94 -53.77
CA ALA A 31 6.04 -5.29 -53.38
C ALA A 31 7.57 -5.47 -53.26
N SER A 32 8.35 -4.86 -54.15
CA SER A 32 9.82 -4.89 -54.12
C SER A 32 10.41 -4.09 -52.95
N GLN A 33 9.83 -2.93 -52.64
CA GLN A 33 10.21 -2.09 -51.51
C GLN A 33 9.80 -2.73 -50.17
N GLY A 34 8.62 -3.38 -50.13
CA GLY A 34 8.15 -4.18 -48.99
C GLY A 34 9.05 -5.39 -48.73
N ARG A 35 9.51 -6.09 -49.78
CA ARG A 35 10.50 -7.18 -49.67
C ARG A 35 11.88 -6.68 -49.22
N ARG A 36 12.34 -5.52 -49.68
CA ARG A 36 13.58 -4.88 -49.20
C ARG A 36 13.48 -4.43 -47.73
N ARG A 37 12.34 -3.87 -47.31
CA ARG A 37 12.06 -3.52 -45.91
C ARG A 37 11.97 -4.75 -45.00
N ARG A 38 11.33 -5.84 -45.46
CA ARG A 38 11.32 -7.14 -44.76
C ARG A 38 12.69 -7.80 -44.69
N ARG A 39 13.52 -7.70 -45.74
CA ARG A 39 14.93 -8.16 -45.72
C ARG A 39 15.81 -7.32 -44.78
N ARG A 40 15.59 -6.00 -44.67
CA ARG A 40 16.29 -5.13 -43.70
C ARG A 40 15.89 -5.44 -42.25
N ARG A 41 14.64 -5.79 -41.97
CA ARG A 41 14.18 -6.26 -40.65
C ARG A 41 14.64 -7.69 -40.29
N ARG A 42 15.02 -8.49 -41.27
CA ARG A 42 15.71 -9.79 -41.11
C ARG A 42 17.24 -9.65 -41.16
N ARG A 43 17.81 -8.49 -40.79
CA ARG A 43 19.21 -8.47 -40.35
C ARG A 43 19.26 -9.29 -39.07
N SER A 44 19.78 -10.50 -39.18
CA SER A 44 20.28 -11.33 -38.08
C SER A 44 20.90 -10.42 -37.02
N SER A 45 20.13 -10.14 -35.97
CA SER A 45 20.65 -9.45 -34.82
C SER A 45 21.50 -10.49 -34.11
N ASN A 46 22.81 -10.37 -34.27
CA ASN A 46 23.77 -11.35 -33.77
C ASN A 46 23.46 -11.63 -32.30
N PRO A 47 23.12 -12.88 -31.92
CA PRO A 47 22.74 -13.20 -30.55
C PRO A 47 23.82 -12.82 -29.54
N ILE A 48 25.09 -12.80 -29.99
CA ILE A 48 26.23 -12.33 -29.19
C ILE A 48 26.11 -10.82 -28.89
N ILE A 49 25.71 -10.00 -29.86
CA ILE A 49 25.52 -8.55 -29.64
C ILE A 49 24.37 -8.30 -28.66
N HIS A 50 23.29 -9.08 -28.73
CA HIS A 50 22.20 -9.01 -27.75
C HIS A 50 22.63 -9.44 -26.37
N ALA A 51 23.36 -10.54 -26.24
CA ALA A 51 23.89 -11.03 -24.97
C ALA A 51 24.84 -9.99 -24.33
N ILE A 52 25.73 -9.40 -25.13
CA ILE A 52 26.64 -8.33 -24.69
C ILE A 52 25.82 -7.10 -24.26
N SER A 53 24.83 -6.68 -25.04
CA SER A 53 23.99 -5.52 -24.72
C SER A 53 23.17 -5.74 -23.44
N ALA A 54 22.63 -6.95 -23.26
CA ALA A 54 21.91 -7.35 -22.06
C ALA A 54 22.85 -7.36 -20.83
N LEU A 55 24.07 -7.89 -20.98
CA LEU A 55 25.07 -7.86 -19.92
C LEU A 55 25.46 -6.43 -19.55
N PHE A 56 25.73 -5.55 -20.53
CA PHE A 56 25.99 -4.14 -20.27
C PHE A 56 24.82 -3.45 -19.58
N ALA A 57 23.58 -3.74 -19.98
CA ALA A 57 22.40 -3.18 -19.32
C ALA A 57 22.30 -3.63 -17.85
N ILE A 58 22.54 -4.91 -17.57
CA ILE A 58 22.57 -5.46 -16.21
C ILE A 58 23.68 -4.77 -15.39
N LEU A 59 24.91 -4.73 -15.90
CA LEU A 59 26.04 -4.11 -15.20
C LEU A 59 25.80 -2.62 -14.92
N ASN A 60 25.17 -1.90 -15.84
CA ASN A 60 24.83 -0.49 -15.65
C ASN A 60 23.70 -0.28 -14.63
N SER A 61 22.82 -1.27 -14.47
CA SER A 61 21.73 -1.24 -13.49
C SER A 61 22.20 -1.47 -12.06
N ILE A 62 23.41 -1.99 -11.84
CA ILE A 62 23.93 -2.27 -10.50
C ILE A 62 24.29 -0.96 -9.77
N ASN A 63 23.83 -0.86 -8.52
CA ASN A 63 24.30 0.09 -7.54
C ASN A 63 25.54 -0.49 -6.84
N TYR A 64 26.72 -0.18 -7.36
CA TYR A 64 27.98 -0.71 -6.86
C TYR A 64 28.28 -0.32 -5.41
N TRP A 65 27.84 0.87 -4.98
CA TRP A 65 28.05 1.33 -3.61
C TRP A 65 27.30 0.46 -2.61
N ASN A 66 25.99 0.28 -2.82
CA ASN A 66 25.19 -0.59 -1.95
C ASN A 66 25.65 -2.04 -2.05
N SER A 67 25.96 -2.52 -3.26
CA SER A 67 26.42 -3.89 -3.50
C SER A 67 27.73 -4.18 -2.76
N PHE A 68 28.66 -3.23 -2.69
CA PHE A 68 29.89 -3.37 -1.91
C PHE A 68 29.59 -3.63 -0.43
N TRP A 69 28.72 -2.82 0.17
CA TRP A 69 28.40 -2.95 1.60
C TRP A 69 27.60 -4.21 1.94
N VAL A 70 26.65 -4.63 1.09
CA VAL A 70 25.78 -5.78 1.40
C VAL A 70 26.30 -7.13 0.91
N LEU A 71 27.28 -7.15 -0.02
CA LEU A 71 27.87 -8.38 -0.56
C LEU A 71 29.37 -8.50 -0.27
N ALA A 72 30.16 -7.50 -0.66
CA ALA A 72 31.62 -7.60 -0.60
C ALA A 72 32.15 -7.56 0.85
N VAL A 73 31.60 -6.67 1.69
CA VAL A 73 32.02 -6.58 3.11
C VAL A 73 31.71 -7.87 3.89
N PRO A 74 30.49 -8.46 3.80
CA PRO A 74 30.24 -9.77 4.41
C PRO A 74 31.14 -10.89 3.88
N ALA A 75 31.36 -10.95 2.56
CA ALA A 75 32.25 -11.95 1.96
C ALA A 75 33.68 -11.83 2.51
N PHE A 76 34.16 -10.60 2.69
CA PHE A 76 35.44 -10.32 3.32
C PHE A 76 35.45 -10.74 4.80
N GLY A 77 34.36 -10.50 5.54
CA GLY A 77 34.19 -10.98 6.91
C GLY A 77 34.30 -12.50 7.03
N PHE A 78 33.64 -13.25 6.14
CA PHE A 78 33.77 -14.71 6.08
C PHE A 78 35.19 -15.16 5.77
N TYR A 79 35.86 -14.49 4.82
CA TYR A 79 37.27 -14.76 4.51
C TYR A 79 38.16 -14.56 5.75
N LEU A 80 38.03 -13.44 6.46
CA LEU A 80 38.81 -13.18 7.68
C LEU A 80 38.51 -14.17 8.80
N ALA A 81 37.26 -14.63 8.92
CA ALA A 81 36.84 -15.61 9.91
C ALA A 81 37.49 -16.99 9.70
N THR A 82 38.03 -17.31 8.52
CA THR A 82 38.77 -18.57 8.29
C THR A 82 40.10 -18.61 9.03
N SER A 83 40.68 -17.46 9.34
CA SER A 83 42.01 -17.31 9.94
C SER A 83 41.99 -16.65 11.32
N THR A 84 40.81 -16.23 11.78
CA THR A 84 40.62 -15.61 13.10
C THR A 84 39.80 -16.58 13.96
N PRO A 85 40.27 -17.00 15.14
CA PRO A 85 39.48 -17.88 16.01
C PRO A 85 38.32 -17.10 16.66
N LEU A 86 37.16 -17.73 16.77
CA LEU A 86 36.03 -17.19 17.53
C LEU A 86 36.20 -17.49 19.02
N LEU A 87 36.60 -16.50 19.81
CA LEU A 87 36.63 -16.64 21.26
C LEU A 87 35.20 -16.65 21.84
N TRP A 88 35.00 -17.41 22.91
CA TRP A 88 33.69 -17.55 23.54
C TRP A 88 33.07 -16.22 24.02
N PRO A 89 33.81 -15.30 24.70
CA PRO A 89 33.28 -13.98 25.06
C PRO A 89 32.83 -13.16 23.84
N THR A 90 33.60 -13.20 22.75
CA THR A 90 33.27 -12.55 21.48
C THR A 90 32.01 -13.15 20.85
N ALA A 91 31.83 -14.47 20.92
CA ALA A 91 30.63 -15.14 20.43
C ALA A 91 29.38 -14.68 21.19
N VAL A 92 29.43 -14.71 22.52
CA VAL A 92 28.33 -14.25 23.38
C VAL A 92 28.02 -12.78 23.12
N PHE A 93 29.06 -11.92 23.07
CA PHE A 93 28.90 -10.51 22.79
C PHE A 93 28.31 -10.26 21.39
N SER A 94 28.70 -11.02 20.37
CA SER A 94 28.13 -10.92 19.02
C SER A 94 26.62 -11.19 19.02
N VAL A 95 26.17 -12.20 19.76
CA VAL A 95 24.75 -12.55 19.89
C VAL A 95 23.99 -11.46 20.66
N VAL A 96 24.51 -10.99 21.79
CA VAL A 96 23.88 -9.90 22.55
C VAL A 96 23.77 -8.64 21.69
N TYR A 97 24.85 -8.29 20.98
CA TYR A 97 24.90 -7.10 20.15
C TYR A 97 24.03 -7.20 18.88
N TYR A 98 23.80 -8.43 18.37
CA TYR A 98 22.78 -8.71 17.36
C TYR A 98 21.39 -8.29 17.85
N PHE A 99 20.98 -8.72 19.05
CA PHE A 99 19.68 -8.32 19.61
C PHE A 99 19.61 -6.83 19.92
N VAL A 100 20.69 -6.22 20.42
CA VAL A 100 20.73 -4.77 20.69
C VAL A 100 20.50 -3.95 19.41
N THR A 101 21.23 -4.25 18.35
CA THR A 101 21.10 -3.54 17.07
C THR A 101 19.80 -3.88 16.34
N GLY A 102 19.33 -5.12 16.45
CA GLY A 102 18.02 -5.55 15.96
C GLY A 102 16.86 -4.82 16.66
N LEU A 103 16.88 -4.72 18.00
CA LEU A 103 15.93 -3.90 18.76
C LEU A 103 16.04 -2.41 18.43
N GLY A 104 17.23 -1.92 18.09
CA GLY A 104 17.39 -0.57 17.53
C GLY A 104 16.54 -0.38 16.28
N ILE A 105 16.52 -1.34 15.35
CA ILE A 105 15.67 -1.28 14.16
C ILE A 105 14.19 -1.39 14.52
N THR A 106 13.79 -2.44 15.24
CA THR A 106 12.38 -2.74 15.49
C THR A 106 11.72 -1.77 16.48
N ALA A 107 12.37 -1.46 17.61
CA ALA A 107 11.81 -0.53 18.58
C ALA A 107 12.00 0.93 18.12
N GLY A 108 13.17 1.26 17.57
CA GLY A 108 13.54 2.60 17.16
C GLY A 108 13.00 2.96 15.78
N TYR A 109 13.73 2.57 14.73
CA TYR A 109 13.42 2.97 13.34
C TYR A 109 11.97 2.69 12.97
N HIS A 110 11.50 1.49 13.29
CA HIS A 110 10.18 1.00 12.93
C HIS A 110 9.07 1.56 13.81
N ARG A 111 8.95 1.12 15.06
CA ARG A 111 7.79 1.44 15.90
C ARG A 111 7.79 2.87 16.41
N LEU A 112 8.94 3.42 16.81
CA LEU A 112 9.04 4.78 17.34
C LEU A 112 8.97 5.84 16.23
N TRP A 113 9.86 5.77 15.23
CA TRP A 113 9.96 6.85 14.23
C TRP A 113 9.09 6.64 13.00
N ALA A 114 9.02 5.44 12.42
CA ALA A 114 8.19 5.24 11.22
C ALA A 114 6.69 5.25 11.54
N HIS A 115 6.28 4.58 12.63
CA HIS A 115 4.86 4.41 13.01
C HIS A 115 4.37 5.28 14.17
N ARG A 116 5.26 5.92 14.93
CA ARG A 116 4.88 6.76 16.08
C ARG A 116 3.97 5.98 17.06
N ALA A 117 4.29 4.71 17.30
CA ALA A 117 3.51 3.80 18.14
C ALA A 117 3.67 4.08 19.64
N TYR A 118 4.69 4.84 20.03
CA TYR A 118 4.93 5.30 21.41
C TYR A 118 5.81 6.55 21.41
N THR A 119 5.93 7.20 22.57
CA THR A 119 6.90 8.27 22.81
C THR A 119 8.00 7.82 23.78
N ALA A 120 9.20 8.34 23.61
CA ALA A 120 10.38 7.92 24.38
C ALA A 120 11.16 9.13 24.92
N THR A 121 11.77 8.93 26.09
CA THR A 121 12.69 9.90 26.67
C THR A 121 13.91 10.14 25.78
N ILE A 122 14.53 11.32 25.89
CA ILE A 122 15.71 11.67 25.07
C ILE A 122 16.85 10.65 25.21
N PRO A 123 17.24 10.17 26.40
CA PRO A 123 18.29 9.16 26.52
C PRO A 123 17.99 7.87 25.76
N LEU A 124 16.75 7.37 25.86
CA LEU A 124 16.33 6.17 25.12
C LEU A 124 16.35 6.42 23.61
N ARG A 125 15.92 7.59 23.15
CA ARG A 125 15.97 7.98 21.73
C ARG A 125 17.39 8.03 21.19
N ILE A 126 18.35 8.58 21.95
CA ILE A 126 19.77 8.61 21.56
C ILE A 126 20.33 7.18 21.51
N TYR A 127 20.03 6.35 22.51
CA TYR A 127 20.44 4.95 22.55
C TYR A 127 19.92 4.17 21.34
N LEU A 128 18.63 4.28 21.04
CA LEU A 128 18.02 3.65 19.87
C LEU A 128 18.67 4.19 18.59
N ALA A 129 18.80 5.51 18.44
CA ALA A 129 19.41 6.12 17.25
C ALA A 129 20.83 5.62 16.97
N ALA A 130 21.66 5.46 18.01
CA ALA A 130 23.02 4.95 17.89
C ALA A 130 23.05 3.45 17.55
N THR A 131 22.27 2.64 18.26
CA THR A 131 22.24 1.18 18.06
C THR A 131 21.63 0.79 16.71
N SER A 132 20.58 1.48 16.25
CA SER A 132 20.03 1.31 14.91
C SER A 132 21.04 1.68 13.81
N ALA A 133 21.84 2.74 14.00
CA ALA A 133 22.89 3.11 13.04
C ALA A 133 23.92 1.97 12.86
N GLY A 134 24.20 1.22 13.93
CA GLY A 134 25.07 0.04 13.91
C GLY A 134 24.56 -1.14 13.08
N ALA A 135 23.30 -1.11 12.62
CA ALA A 135 22.74 -2.08 11.69
C ALA A 135 22.98 -1.73 10.20
N LEU A 136 23.50 -0.52 9.91
CA LEU A 136 23.82 -0.06 8.55
C LEU A 136 22.65 -0.16 7.56
N GLN A 137 21.50 0.41 7.93
CA GLN A 137 20.27 0.41 7.11
C GLN A 137 19.81 1.83 6.73
N ASP A 138 20.75 2.72 6.48
CA ASP A 138 20.53 4.17 6.30
C ASP A 138 20.10 4.88 7.60
N SER A 139 20.01 6.20 7.55
CA SER A 139 19.57 7.06 8.64
C SER A 139 18.11 6.82 9.01
N ILE A 140 17.73 7.21 10.23
CA ILE A 140 16.33 7.13 10.71
C ILE A 140 15.40 7.79 9.70
N ARG A 141 15.80 8.97 9.20
CA ARG A 141 15.05 9.78 8.26
C ARG A 141 14.75 9.04 6.96
N THR A 142 15.79 8.49 6.31
CA THR A 142 15.64 7.77 5.04
C THR A 142 14.88 6.47 5.23
N TRP A 143 15.24 5.67 6.24
CA TRP A 143 14.60 4.39 6.50
C TRP A 143 13.11 4.56 6.80
N SER A 144 12.75 5.51 7.66
CA SER A 144 11.35 5.79 8.01
C SER A 144 10.56 6.34 6.83
N SER A 145 11.16 7.19 6.00
CA SER A 145 10.54 7.66 4.75
C SER A 145 10.17 6.49 3.84
N ASP A 146 11.12 5.58 3.63
CA ASP A 146 10.95 4.42 2.75
C ASP A 146 9.94 3.43 3.31
N HIS A 147 9.96 3.20 4.62
CA HIS A 147 9.01 2.32 5.28
C HIS A 147 7.58 2.87 5.27
N ARG A 148 7.41 4.18 5.50
CA ARG A 148 6.10 4.83 5.34
C ARG A 148 5.59 4.74 3.90
N ALA A 149 6.48 4.89 2.91
CA ALA A 149 6.13 4.72 1.50
C ALA A 149 5.74 3.27 1.19
N HIS A 150 6.45 2.29 1.76
CA HIS A 150 6.11 0.89 1.67
C HIS A 150 4.68 0.63 2.19
N HIS A 151 4.36 1.02 3.42
CA HIS A 151 2.99 0.85 3.96
C HIS A 151 1.93 1.50 3.08
N ARG A 152 2.14 2.76 2.67
CA ARG A 152 1.15 3.52 1.89
C ARG A 152 0.92 2.94 0.49
N PHE A 153 1.97 2.38 -0.12
CA PHE A 153 1.97 1.97 -1.53
C PHE A 153 2.23 0.47 -1.72
N THR A 154 2.05 -0.33 -0.67
CA THR A 154 2.28 -1.79 -0.63
C THR A 154 1.79 -2.45 -1.91
N ASP A 155 2.61 -3.34 -2.48
CA ASP A 155 2.30 -4.11 -3.70
C ASP A 155 2.10 -3.28 -4.99
N THR A 156 2.48 -2.00 -5.00
CA THR A 156 2.47 -1.17 -6.20
C THR A 156 3.87 -0.86 -6.71
N LEU A 157 3.98 -0.24 -7.90
CA LEU A 157 5.27 0.22 -8.44
C LEU A 157 5.94 1.30 -7.57
N LYS A 158 5.17 1.98 -6.71
CA LYS A 158 5.65 3.03 -5.82
C LYS A 158 6.28 2.50 -4.53
N ASP A 159 6.09 1.22 -4.23
CA ASP A 159 6.70 0.56 -3.08
C ASP A 159 8.21 0.31 -3.34
N PRO A 160 9.10 0.82 -2.48
CA PRO A 160 10.54 0.76 -2.68
C PRO A 160 11.12 -0.66 -2.73
N TYR A 161 10.45 -1.64 -2.11
CA TYR A 161 10.92 -3.03 -2.05
C TYR A 161 9.80 -4.02 -2.35
N SER A 162 8.89 -3.65 -3.25
CA SER A 162 7.73 -4.47 -3.62
C SER A 162 8.04 -5.92 -3.95
N VAL A 163 7.38 -6.85 -3.25
CA VAL A 163 7.42 -8.30 -3.52
C VAL A 163 6.92 -8.66 -4.92
N ARG A 164 6.12 -7.80 -5.56
CA ARG A 164 5.65 -7.99 -6.94
C ARG A 164 6.78 -8.06 -7.97
N LYS A 165 7.97 -7.53 -7.64
CA LYS A 165 9.19 -7.63 -8.46
C LYS A 165 9.95 -8.94 -8.23
N GLY A 166 9.45 -9.82 -7.37
CA GLY A 166 10.01 -11.13 -7.04
C GLY A 166 10.75 -11.16 -5.71
N LEU A 167 10.83 -12.36 -5.12
CA LEU A 167 11.45 -12.59 -3.80
C LEU A 167 12.90 -12.10 -3.71
N PHE A 168 13.71 -12.33 -4.74
CA PHE A 168 15.09 -11.84 -4.76
C PHE A 168 15.13 -10.31 -4.68
N TYR A 169 14.26 -9.63 -5.44
CA TYR A 169 14.21 -8.18 -5.45
C TYR A 169 13.82 -7.63 -4.09
N SER A 170 12.73 -8.12 -3.49
CA SER A 170 12.26 -7.61 -2.21
C SER A 170 13.16 -7.98 -1.03
N HIS A 171 13.92 -9.08 -1.13
CA HIS A 171 14.93 -9.43 -0.13
C HIS A 171 16.14 -8.49 -0.20
N ILE A 172 16.88 -8.49 -1.32
CA ILE A 172 18.16 -7.75 -1.43
C ILE A 172 18.34 -7.01 -2.75
N GLY A 173 17.63 -7.41 -3.81
CA GLY A 173 17.78 -6.81 -5.14
C GLY A 173 17.41 -5.33 -5.19
N TRP A 174 16.52 -4.86 -4.32
CA TRP A 174 16.17 -3.44 -4.19
C TRP A 174 17.34 -2.54 -3.76
N LEU A 175 18.37 -3.12 -3.11
CA LEU A 175 19.63 -2.44 -2.76
C LEU A 175 20.67 -2.58 -3.88
N ILE A 176 20.73 -3.76 -4.52
CA ILE A 176 21.72 -4.10 -5.55
C ILE A 176 21.45 -3.37 -6.86
N PHE A 177 20.18 -3.17 -7.23
CA PHE A 177 19.81 -2.49 -8.47
C PHE A 177 19.41 -1.03 -8.22
N LYS A 178 19.84 -0.14 -9.12
CA LYS A 178 19.44 1.26 -9.14
C LYS A 178 17.92 1.35 -9.32
N GLN A 179 17.28 2.08 -8.41
CA GLN A 179 15.86 2.36 -8.49
C GLN A 179 15.61 3.66 -9.25
N ASP A 180 14.53 3.72 -10.01
CA ASP A 180 14.04 4.97 -10.57
C ASP A 180 13.38 5.80 -9.46
N ALA A 181 14.08 6.86 -9.04
CA ALA A 181 13.62 7.75 -7.98
C ALA A 181 12.31 8.49 -8.33
N SER A 182 11.93 8.57 -9.61
CA SER A 182 10.67 9.18 -10.04
C SER A 182 9.45 8.28 -9.80
N LEU A 183 9.66 6.96 -9.73
CA LEU A 183 8.61 5.98 -9.48
C LEU A 183 8.36 5.76 -7.99
N LYS A 184 9.34 6.04 -7.14
CA LYS A 184 9.27 5.82 -5.69
C LYS A 184 8.20 6.72 -5.05
N GLY A 185 7.31 6.09 -4.26
CA GLY A 185 6.29 6.80 -3.50
C GLY A 185 6.91 7.72 -2.44
N ARG A 186 6.23 8.83 -2.16
CA ARG A 186 6.64 9.79 -1.13
C ARG A 186 5.55 9.94 -0.07
N THR A 187 5.97 10.08 1.17
CA THR A 187 5.14 10.31 2.35
C THR A 187 5.63 11.55 3.09
N SER A 188 4.79 12.09 3.98
CA SER A 188 5.22 13.20 4.83
C SER A 188 6.29 12.72 5.81
N ILE A 189 7.35 13.52 5.95
CA ILE A 189 8.47 13.30 6.88
C ILE A 189 8.76 14.55 7.71
N ALA A 190 7.81 15.50 7.75
CA ALA A 190 7.98 16.79 8.42
C ALA A 190 8.19 16.64 9.93
N ASP A 191 7.66 15.58 10.54
CA ASP A 191 7.90 15.22 11.94
C ASP A 191 9.34 14.75 12.17
N LEU A 192 9.90 13.96 11.23
CA LEU A 192 11.29 13.51 11.28
C LEU A 192 12.27 14.68 11.11
N ASP A 193 11.93 15.64 10.24
CA ASP A 193 12.73 16.85 10.00
C ASP A 193 12.76 17.79 11.21
N ARG A 194 11.74 17.74 12.07
CA ARG A 194 11.65 18.55 13.30
C ARG A 194 12.25 17.85 14.51
N ASP A 195 12.55 16.55 14.43
CA ASP A 195 13.12 15.79 15.52
C ASP A 195 14.66 16.00 15.59
N PRO A 196 15.18 16.64 16.65
CA PRO A 196 16.61 16.95 16.76
C PRO A 196 17.49 15.70 16.87
N VAL A 197 16.99 14.60 17.45
CA VAL A 197 17.75 13.34 17.55
C VAL A 197 17.84 12.69 16.17
N VAL A 198 16.74 12.70 15.41
CA VAL A 198 16.72 12.20 14.03
C VAL A 198 17.67 13.00 13.15
N MET A 199 17.61 14.34 13.23
CA MET A 199 18.47 15.19 12.42
C MET A 199 19.94 15.12 12.83
N TRP A 200 20.24 15.00 14.12
CA TRP A 200 21.60 14.68 14.58
C TRP A 200 22.10 13.37 13.96
N GLN A 201 21.32 12.30 14.07
CA GLN A 201 21.69 11.00 13.56
C GLN A 201 21.85 11.01 12.03
N HIS A 202 20.96 11.70 11.31
CA HIS A 202 21.02 11.84 9.86
C HIS A 202 22.28 12.59 9.40
N ASN A 203 22.59 13.72 10.04
CA ASN A 203 23.74 14.55 9.70
C ASN A 203 25.07 13.86 10.01
N PHE A 204 25.12 13.03 11.05
CA PHE A 204 26.30 12.26 11.47
C PHE A 204 26.18 10.76 11.15
N TYR A 205 25.35 10.38 10.18
CA TYR A 205 24.99 8.98 9.96
C TYR A 205 26.22 8.10 9.65
N ILE A 206 27.07 8.50 8.72
CA ILE A 206 28.23 7.70 8.30
C ILE A 206 29.18 7.42 9.49
N PRO A 207 29.68 8.42 10.24
CA PRO A 207 30.57 8.14 11.37
C PRO A 207 29.87 7.36 12.48
N LEU A 208 28.59 7.64 12.78
CA LEU A 208 27.83 6.88 13.78
C LEU A 208 27.64 5.42 13.36
N ALA A 209 27.27 5.18 12.10
CA ALA A 209 27.01 3.85 11.58
C ALA A 209 28.30 3.01 11.55
N LEU A 210 29.42 3.54 11.02
CA LEU A 210 30.70 2.83 11.03
C LEU A 210 31.25 2.65 12.45
N GLY A 211 31.08 3.66 13.31
CA GLY A 211 31.47 3.60 14.70
C GLY A 211 30.73 2.50 15.46
N MET A 212 29.41 2.49 15.41
CA MET A 212 28.58 1.51 16.11
C MET A 212 28.61 0.13 15.46
N ALA A 213 28.73 0.05 14.14
CA ALA A 213 28.79 -1.22 13.44
C ALA A 213 30.14 -1.93 13.62
N TYR A 214 31.26 -1.21 13.67
CA TYR A 214 32.58 -1.85 13.58
C TYR A 214 33.55 -1.44 14.70
N ALA A 215 33.70 -0.13 14.96
CA ALA A 215 34.66 0.35 15.94
C ALA A 215 34.25 -0.04 17.38
N PHE A 216 33.00 0.20 17.75
CA PHE A 216 32.46 -0.13 19.07
C PHE A 216 32.65 -1.61 19.43
N PRO A 217 32.21 -2.60 18.62
CA PRO A 217 32.39 -3.99 18.99
C PRO A 217 33.86 -4.42 19.03
N ALA A 218 34.72 -3.86 18.18
CA ALA A 218 36.15 -4.10 18.22
C ALA A 218 36.79 -3.54 19.50
N LEU A 219 36.42 -2.32 19.90
CA LEU A 219 36.94 -1.68 21.11
C LEU A 219 36.47 -2.40 22.37
N VAL A 220 35.21 -2.83 22.44
CA VAL A 220 34.69 -3.61 23.57
C VAL A 220 35.45 -4.93 23.68
N ALA A 221 35.53 -5.71 22.61
CA ALA A 221 36.22 -7.00 22.65
C ALA A 221 37.73 -6.85 22.96
N GLY A 222 38.37 -5.83 22.42
CA GLY A 222 39.76 -5.50 22.71
C GLY A 222 40.01 -5.07 24.15
N ALA A 223 39.13 -4.25 24.72
CA ALA A 223 39.30 -3.72 26.07
C ALA A 223 39.00 -4.76 27.17
N PHE A 224 37.99 -5.62 26.99
CA PHE A 224 37.52 -6.51 28.04
C PHE A 224 38.15 -7.92 27.99
N TRP A 225 38.56 -8.41 26.81
CA TRP A 225 39.17 -9.74 26.68
C TRP A 225 40.24 -9.83 25.56
N SER A 226 40.84 -8.70 25.18
CA SER A 226 41.98 -8.62 24.26
C SER A 226 41.74 -9.20 22.86
N ASP A 227 40.51 -9.13 22.34
CA ASP A 227 40.14 -9.65 21.02
C ASP A 227 39.52 -8.60 20.09
N PRO A 228 40.27 -7.52 19.74
CA PRO A 228 39.71 -6.45 18.91
C PRO A 228 39.38 -6.92 17.48
N LEU A 229 40.16 -7.87 16.94
CA LEU A 229 39.95 -8.41 15.60
C LEU A 229 38.72 -9.33 15.56
N GLY A 230 38.53 -10.21 16.55
CA GLY A 230 37.31 -10.99 16.66
C GLY A 230 36.07 -10.12 16.88
N GLY A 231 36.18 -9.06 17.70
CA GLY A 231 35.11 -8.06 17.86
C GLY A 231 34.74 -7.37 16.53
N PHE A 232 35.73 -6.98 15.72
CA PHE A 232 35.51 -6.38 14.41
C PHE A 232 34.86 -7.35 13.41
N ILE A 233 35.30 -8.62 13.37
CA ILE A 233 34.81 -9.61 12.40
C ILE A 233 33.43 -10.16 12.79
N TYR A 234 33.30 -10.70 13.99
CA TYR A 234 32.11 -11.44 14.43
C TYR A 234 31.02 -10.51 14.93
N ALA A 235 31.34 -9.67 15.92
CA ALA A 235 30.38 -8.70 16.48
C ALA A 235 30.23 -7.46 15.59
N GLY A 236 31.12 -7.25 14.63
CA GLY A 236 31.05 -6.22 13.59
C GLY A 236 30.46 -6.74 12.29
N ILE A 237 31.30 -7.15 11.36
CA ILE A 237 30.93 -7.49 9.96
C ILE A 237 29.83 -8.56 9.88
N LEU A 238 30.04 -9.73 10.49
CA LEU A 238 29.13 -10.86 10.35
C LEU A 238 27.79 -10.58 11.05
N ARG A 239 27.82 -9.93 12.21
CA ARG A 239 26.60 -9.51 12.92
C ARG A 239 25.81 -8.45 12.15
N VAL A 240 26.46 -7.46 11.50
CA VAL A 240 25.76 -6.53 10.58
C VAL A 240 25.02 -7.32 9.50
N MET A 241 25.72 -8.23 8.84
CA MET A 241 25.13 -9.06 7.77
C MET A 241 23.91 -9.81 8.27
N LEU A 242 24.00 -10.48 9.42
CA LEU A 242 22.89 -11.25 9.98
C LEU A 242 21.68 -10.36 10.32
N VAL A 243 21.89 -9.16 10.89
CA VAL A 243 20.79 -8.22 11.18
C VAL A 243 20.13 -7.73 9.88
N GLN A 244 20.93 -7.45 8.84
CA GLN A 244 20.42 -7.06 7.54
C GLN A 244 19.59 -8.17 6.90
N GLN A 245 20.10 -9.41 6.84
CA GLN A 245 19.35 -10.55 6.28
C GLN A 245 18.04 -10.80 7.05
N ALA A 246 18.08 -10.73 8.38
CA ALA A 246 16.88 -10.81 9.21
C ALA A 246 15.86 -9.72 8.85
N THR A 247 16.31 -8.47 8.70
CA THR A 247 15.40 -7.37 8.33
C THR A 247 14.85 -7.54 6.91
N PHE A 248 15.68 -7.99 5.98
CA PHE A 248 15.30 -8.23 4.58
C PHE A 248 14.29 -9.37 4.42
N CYS A 249 14.27 -10.34 5.36
CA CYS A 249 13.21 -11.33 5.45
C CYS A 249 11.82 -10.71 5.68
N VAL A 250 11.72 -9.55 6.34
CA VAL A 250 10.43 -8.84 6.52
C VAL A 250 9.87 -8.43 5.16
N ASN A 251 10.68 -7.78 4.33
CA ASN A 251 10.28 -7.32 2.99
C ASN A 251 9.98 -8.47 2.00
N SER A 252 10.48 -9.68 2.29
CA SER A 252 10.41 -10.83 1.38
C SER A 252 9.58 -11.97 1.94
N LEU A 253 10.09 -12.73 2.90
CA LEU A 253 9.40 -13.87 3.49
C LEU A 253 8.09 -13.47 4.15
N ALA A 254 8.02 -12.32 4.83
CA ALA A 254 6.79 -11.85 5.46
C ALA A 254 5.74 -11.33 4.47
N HIS A 255 6.06 -11.26 3.17
CA HIS A 255 5.10 -10.98 2.09
C HIS A 255 4.79 -12.22 1.23
N TYR A 256 5.28 -13.40 1.63
CA TYR A 256 5.17 -14.61 0.82
C TYR A 256 4.72 -15.83 1.63
N LEU A 257 5.35 -16.07 2.78
CA LEU A 257 5.08 -17.21 3.65
C LEU A 257 4.15 -16.80 4.78
N GLY A 258 3.12 -17.61 5.03
CA GLY A 258 2.23 -17.46 6.18
C GLY A 258 0.77 -17.17 5.82
N ALA A 259 0.01 -16.86 6.87
CA ALA A 259 -1.42 -16.64 6.81
C ALA A 259 -1.78 -15.17 6.54
N ALA A 260 -2.88 -14.95 5.84
CA ALA A 260 -3.53 -13.66 5.71
C ALA A 260 -4.63 -13.55 6.78
N THR A 261 -4.21 -13.35 8.04
CA THR A 261 -5.05 -13.46 9.24
C THR A 261 -6.09 -12.33 9.36
N PHE A 262 -5.78 -11.14 8.84
CA PHE A 262 -6.58 -9.92 8.94
C PHE A 262 -6.95 -9.34 7.57
N ASP A 263 -6.04 -9.40 6.59
CA ASP A 263 -6.27 -8.90 5.23
C ASP A 263 -5.61 -9.82 4.18
N ASP A 264 -6.31 -10.15 3.10
CA ASP A 264 -5.79 -10.96 1.98
C ASP A 264 -5.70 -10.19 0.65
N HIS A 265 -6.03 -8.88 0.64
CA HIS A 265 -5.90 -8.05 -0.57
C HIS A 265 -4.44 -7.71 -0.87
N ARG A 266 -3.61 -7.65 0.17
CA ARG A 266 -2.18 -7.37 0.10
C ARG A 266 -1.35 -8.60 0.44
N SER A 267 -0.09 -8.55 0.06
CA SER A 267 0.88 -9.63 0.24
C SER A 267 1.38 -9.90 1.68
N PRO A 268 1.36 -8.97 2.67
CA PRO A 268 1.84 -9.24 4.03
C PRO A 268 1.18 -10.48 4.66
N ARG A 269 1.97 -11.27 5.40
CA ARG A 269 1.57 -12.55 6.00
C ARG A 269 2.08 -12.66 7.43
N ASP A 270 1.31 -13.36 8.25
CA ASP A 270 1.73 -13.77 9.58
C ASP A 270 2.39 -15.14 9.54
N HIS A 271 3.62 -15.23 10.04
CA HIS A 271 4.37 -16.48 10.06
C HIS A 271 5.35 -16.55 11.23
N VAL A 272 5.19 -17.56 12.09
CA VAL A 272 5.97 -17.71 13.34
C VAL A 272 7.47 -17.86 13.07
N LEU A 273 7.89 -18.65 12.08
CA LEU A 273 9.32 -18.79 11.78
C LEU A 273 9.91 -17.47 11.25
N THR A 274 9.13 -16.72 10.48
CA THR A 274 9.55 -15.39 10.05
C THR A 274 9.71 -14.50 11.26
N ALA A 275 8.76 -14.51 12.20
CA ALA A 275 8.83 -13.72 13.42
C ALA A 275 10.05 -14.08 14.30
N LEU A 276 10.43 -15.36 14.38
CA LEU A 276 11.65 -15.76 15.08
C LEU A 276 12.91 -15.18 14.43
N LEU A 277 13.00 -15.26 13.09
CA LEU A 277 14.12 -14.73 12.33
C LEU A 277 14.20 -13.19 12.37
N THR A 278 13.06 -12.52 12.50
CA THR A 278 12.94 -11.06 12.37
C THR A 278 12.62 -10.37 13.69
N LEU A 279 12.89 -11.00 14.83
CA LEU A 279 12.70 -10.40 16.16
C LEU A 279 11.26 -9.90 16.44
N GLY A 280 10.27 -10.65 15.97
CA GLY A 280 8.84 -10.37 16.16
C GLY A 280 8.16 -9.76 14.93
N GLU A 281 8.93 -9.31 13.94
CA GLU A 281 8.39 -8.55 12.79
C GLU A 281 7.64 -9.42 11.76
N GLY A 282 7.58 -10.74 11.96
CA GLY A 282 6.95 -11.69 11.04
C GLY A 282 5.45 -11.88 11.20
N TYR A 283 4.81 -11.24 12.18
CA TYR A 283 3.34 -11.06 12.23
C TYR A 283 2.96 -9.85 11.37
N HIS A 284 3.30 -9.95 10.09
CA HIS A 284 3.37 -8.80 9.20
C HIS A 284 1.99 -8.45 8.61
N ASN A 285 1.06 -9.40 8.58
CA ASN A 285 -0.32 -9.12 8.17
C ASN A 285 -1.05 -8.29 9.22
N PHE A 286 -0.90 -8.62 10.51
CA PHE A 286 -1.37 -7.77 11.60
C PHE A 286 -0.76 -6.37 11.51
N HIS A 287 0.55 -6.29 11.37
CA HIS A 287 1.27 -5.02 11.32
C HIS A 287 0.82 -4.11 10.16
N HIS A 288 0.57 -4.66 8.96
CA HIS A 288 0.07 -3.88 7.82
C HIS A 288 -1.39 -3.42 7.95
N GLU A 289 -2.17 -4.10 8.80
CA GLU A 289 -3.55 -3.72 9.10
C GLU A 289 -3.63 -2.72 10.25
N PHE A 290 -2.77 -2.87 11.26
CA PHE A 290 -2.72 -2.07 12.48
C PHE A 290 -1.34 -1.43 12.71
N PRO A 291 -0.83 -0.60 11.76
CA PRO A 291 0.57 -0.17 11.74
C PRO A 291 1.02 0.68 12.93
N ASN A 292 0.08 1.35 13.61
CA ASN A 292 0.40 2.19 14.76
C ASN A 292 0.24 1.48 16.10
N ASP A 293 -0.10 0.18 16.12
CA ASP A 293 0.00 -0.62 17.33
C ASP A 293 1.48 -0.85 17.65
N PHE A 294 1.88 -0.70 18.91
CA PHE A 294 3.25 -0.96 19.30
C PHE A 294 3.62 -2.45 19.23
N ARG A 295 2.64 -3.34 19.09
CA ARG A 295 2.83 -4.79 18.96
C ARG A 295 2.79 -5.16 17.48
N ASN A 296 3.68 -6.03 17.04
CA ASN A 296 3.42 -6.79 15.82
C ASN A 296 2.73 -8.11 16.17
N ALA A 297 3.12 -8.69 17.29
CA ALA A 297 2.50 -9.90 17.80
C ALA A 297 1.47 -9.54 18.88
N VAL A 298 0.19 -9.53 18.50
CA VAL A 298 -0.91 -9.06 19.36
C VAL A 298 -1.11 -9.94 20.59
N ASP A 299 -0.93 -11.26 20.45
CA ASP A 299 -1.15 -12.19 21.55
C ASP A 299 0.08 -12.23 22.47
N TRP A 300 -0.15 -12.36 23.79
CA TRP A 300 0.92 -12.24 24.79
C TRP A 300 2.03 -13.30 24.63
N TRP A 301 1.67 -14.51 24.18
CA TRP A 301 2.57 -15.65 24.00
C TRP A 301 3.34 -15.62 22.68
N GLN A 302 2.90 -14.81 21.71
CA GLN A 302 3.57 -14.71 20.43
C GLN A 302 4.91 -13.98 20.58
N TYR A 303 5.94 -14.58 20.00
CA TYR A 303 7.31 -14.09 20.06
C TYR A 303 7.42 -12.69 19.42
N ASP A 304 7.66 -11.70 20.26
CA ASP A 304 7.96 -10.32 19.88
C ASP A 304 8.82 -9.70 20.99
N PRO A 305 10.15 -9.91 20.94
CA PRO A 305 11.07 -9.34 21.93
C PRO A 305 11.00 -7.82 21.99
N THR A 306 10.63 -7.17 20.89
CA THR A 306 10.47 -5.72 20.80
C THR A 306 9.30 -5.23 21.64
N LYS A 307 8.15 -5.91 21.58
CA LYS A 307 6.98 -5.65 22.44
C LYS A 307 7.38 -5.73 23.92
N TRP A 308 8.10 -6.77 24.31
CA TRP A 308 8.52 -6.95 25.70
C TRP A 308 9.54 -5.90 26.15
N ALA A 309 10.48 -5.52 25.28
CA ALA A 309 11.44 -4.44 25.55
C ALA A 309 10.74 -3.09 25.76
N ILE A 310 9.78 -2.73 24.88
CA ILE A 310 8.98 -1.50 25.00
C ILE A 310 8.17 -1.53 26.29
N GLN A 311 7.55 -2.67 26.63
CA GLN A 311 6.77 -2.81 27.87
C GLN A 311 7.63 -2.63 29.13
N LEU A 312 8.85 -3.18 29.12
CA LEU A 312 9.81 -2.98 30.21
C LEU A 312 10.21 -1.51 30.33
N TRP A 313 10.52 -0.85 29.21
CA TRP A 313 10.85 0.59 29.21
C TRP A 313 9.70 1.47 29.66
N PHE A 314 8.45 1.07 29.36
CA PHE A 314 7.26 1.74 29.87
C PHE A 314 7.17 1.63 31.40
N TRP A 315 7.38 0.45 31.97
CA TRP A 315 7.42 0.28 33.43
C TRP A 315 8.56 1.05 34.10
N CYS A 316 9.69 1.22 33.41
CA CYS A 316 10.81 2.04 33.87
C CYS A 316 10.60 3.56 33.66
N GLY A 317 9.47 4.00 33.08
CA GLY A 317 9.19 5.41 32.79
C GLY A 317 10.02 6.00 31.65
N LEU A 318 10.66 5.17 30.83
CA LEU A 318 11.44 5.60 29.66
C LEU A 318 10.59 5.77 28.40
N VAL A 319 9.41 5.16 28.38
CA VAL A 319 8.41 5.18 27.31
C VAL A 319 7.06 5.64 27.86
N SER A 320 6.31 6.41 27.05
CA SER A 320 4.96 6.90 27.32
C SER A 320 4.08 6.80 26.07
N GLU A 321 2.78 7.06 26.22
CA GLU A 321 1.81 7.13 25.11
C GLU A 321 1.83 5.92 24.17
N VAL A 322 1.94 4.73 24.76
CA VAL A 322 1.96 3.46 24.01
C VAL A 322 0.60 3.24 23.36
N LYS A 323 0.58 3.12 22.04
CA LYS A 323 -0.63 2.95 21.25
C LYS A 323 -0.98 1.48 21.04
N THR A 324 -2.23 1.13 21.31
CA THR A 324 -2.81 -0.18 21.06
C THR A 324 -4.19 -0.03 20.45
N PHE A 325 -4.59 -0.98 19.61
CA PHE A 325 -6.00 -1.09 19.21
C PHE A 325 -6.80 -1.91 20.20
N ASP A 326 -8.09 -1.59 20.31
CA ASP A 326 -9.04 -2.34 21.12
C ASP A 326 -9.12 -3.80 20.66
N GLN A 327 -9.06 -4.71 21.62
CA GLN A 327 -9.10 -6.15 21.33
C GLN A 327 -10.33 -6.55 20.53
N ASN A 328 -11.49 -5.93 20.81
CA ASN A 328 -12.73 -6.19 20.08
C ASN A 328 -12.63 -5.85 18.58
N VAL A 329 -11.87 -4.81 18.23
CA VAL A 329 -11.65 -4.42 16.82
C VAL A 329 -10.75 -5.44 16.14
N ILE A 330 -9.69 -5.86 16.82
CA ILE A 330 -8.74 -6.85 16.30
C ILE A 330 -9.44 -8.20 16.09
N GLU A 331 -10.15 -8.72 17.10
CA GLU A 331 -10.84 -10.01 16.99
C GLU A 331 -11.94 -9.97 15.94
N ARG A 332 -12.67 -8.85 15.80
CA ARG A 332 -13.66 -8.70 14.74
C ARG A 332 -13.01 -8.80 13.36
N GLY A 333 -11.86 -8.15 13.14
CA GLY A 333 -11.11 -8.25 11.89
C GLY A 333 -10.66 -9.68 11.59
N ARG A 334 -10.09 -10.37 12.59
CA ARG A 334 -9.70 -11.78 12.51
C ARG A 334 -10.88 -12.69 12.15
N MET A 335 -12.01 -12.54 12.84
CA MET A 335 -13.22 -13.33 12.59
C MET A 335 -13.80 -13.08 11.19
N GLN A 336 -13.84 -11.82 10.74
CA GLN A 336 -14.32 -11.49 9.39
C GLN A 336 -13.48 -12.18 8.31
N GLN A 337 -12.16 -12.18 8.48
CA GLN A 337 -11.24 -12.82 7.55
C GLN A 337 -11.32 -14.36 7.60
N GLU A 338 -11.54 -14.93 8.78
CA GLU A 338 -11.79 -16.36 8.95
C GLU A 338 -13.09 -16.79 8.28
N VAL A 339 -14.21 -16.08 8.50
CA VAL A 339 -15.50 -16.34 7.84
C VAL A 339 -15.33 -16.31 6.32
N LYS A 340 -14.70 -15.26 5.79
CA LYS A 340 -14.42 -15.15 4.34
C LYS A 340 -13.63 -16.34 3.81
N THR A 341 -12.62 -16.78 4.56
CA THR A 341 -11.78 -17.93 4.19
C THR A 341 -12.60 -19.23 4.18
N LEU A 342 -13.48 -19.42 5.18
CA LEU A 342 -14.36 -20.59 5.27
C LEU A 342 -15.40 -20.62 4.14
N GLU A 343 -16.07 -19.51 3.85
CA GLU A 343 -16.99 -19.38 2.71
C GLU A 343 -16.30 -19.65 1.37
N GLY A 344 -15.02 -19.25 1.24
CA GLY A 344 -14.21 -19.58 0.06
C GLY A 344 -13.95 -21.08 -0.06
N LYS A 345 -13.58 -21.75 1.05
CA LYS A 345 -13.37 -23.21 1.10
C LYS A 345 -14.66 -23.98 0.83
N GLU A 346 -15.77 -23.55 1.42
CA GLU A 346 -17.09 -24.16 1.18
C GLU A 346 -17.47 -24.09 -0.30
N ARG A 347 -17.32 -22.91 -0.94
CA ARG A 347 -17.55 -22.75 -2.39
C ARG A 347 -16.67 -23.68 -3.22
N LEU A 348 -15.39 -23.85 -2.85
CA LEU A 348 -14.49 -24.77 -3.53
C LEU A 348 -14.92 -26.23 -3.34
N LEU A 349 -15.30 -26.64 -2.13
CA LEU A 349 -15.75 -28.00 -1.83
C LEU A 349 -17.04 -28.35 -2.57
N LEU A 350 -18.02 -27.44 -2.57
CA LEU A 350 -19.28 -27.61 -3.32
C LEU A 350 -19.04 -27.61 -4.84
N GLY A 351 -18.11 -26.79 -5.33
CA GLY A 351 -17.72 -26.78 -6.74
C GLY A 351 -16.96 -28.03 -7.19
N MET A 352 -16.23 -28.68 -6.28
CA MET A 352 -15.53 -29.95 -6.53
C MET A 352 -16.46 -31.16 -6.50
N GLN A 353 -17.58 -31.10 -5.77
CA GLN A 353 -18.62 -32.13 -5.74
C GLN A 353 -19.54 -32.10 -6.98
N GLY A 354 -19.00 -31.84 -8.17
CA GLY A 354 -19.78 -31.65 -9.41
C GLY A 354 -20.95 -32.64 -9.57
N GLY A 355 -22.18 -32.11 -9.47
CA GLY A 355 -23.41 -32.84 -9.74
C GLY A 355 -24.25 -33.18 -8.51
N ALA A 356 -25.40 -32.51 -8.40
CA ALA A 356 -26.58 -32.95 -7.66
C ALA A 356 -26.36 -33.40 -6.20
N VAL A 357 -26.28 -32.44 -5.29
CA VAL A 357 -26.81 -32.65 -3.93
C VAL A 357 -27.89 -31.61 -3.73
N GLY A 358 -29.15 -32.06 -3.71
CA GLY A 358 -30.30 -31.20 -3.45
C GLY A 358 -30.11 -30.48 -2.12
N SER A 359 -30.08 -29.15 -2.16
CA SER A 359 -29.95 -28.31 -0.98
C SER A 359 -31.23 -28.38 -0.15
N GLY A 360 -31.26 -29.32 0.79
CA GLY A 360 -32.12 -29.28 1.98
C GLY A 360 -31.56 -28.36 3.06
N ALA A 361 -30.78 -27.35 2.70
CA ALA A 361 -30.40 -26.26 3.59
C ALA A 361 -31.35 -25.11 3.29
N ALA A 362 -32.15 -24.71 4.29
CA ALA A 362 -33.02 -23.56 4.22
C ALA A 362 -32.21 -22.36 3.71
N ALA A 363 -32.38 -22.03 2.44
CA ALA A 363 -31.94 -20.77 1.89
C ALA A 363 -32.54 -19.70 2.79
N ALA A 364 -31.70 -18.97 3.52
CA ALA A 364 -32.10 -17.65 3.97
C ALA A 364 -32.58 -16.95 2.71
N THR A 365 -33.90 -16.74 2.62
CA THR A 365 -34.57 -16.21 1.44
C THR A 365 -34.08 -14.78 1.23
N GLU A 366 -32.93 -14.62 0.58
CA GLU A 366 -32.45 -13.34 0.08
C GLU A 366 -33.53 -12.87 -0.89
N THR A 367 -34.39 -11.97 -0.40
CA THR A 367 -35.52 -11.52 -1.17
C THR A 367 -34.97 -10.54 -2.19
N LEU A 368 -34.89 -10.98 -3.45
CA LEU A 368 -34.47 -10.15 -4.56
C LEU A 368 -35.60 -9.20 -4.91
N TRP A 369 -35.31 -7.90 -4.90
CA TRP A 369 -36.29 -6.86 -5.24
C TRP A 369 -36.08 -6.38 -6.68
N SER A 370 -37.17 -6.22 -7.40
CA SER A 370 -37.21 -5.52 -8.68
C SER A 370 -37.24 -3.99 -8.49
N TRP A 371 -36.84 -3.24 -9.52
CA TRP A 371 -36.89 -1.77 -9.49
C TRP A 371 -38.32 -1.25 -9.22
N ASP A 372 -39.33 -1.91 -9.76
CA ASP A 372 -40.73 -1.52 -9.54
C ASP A 372 -41.19 -1.79 -8.10
N GLU A 373 -40.74 -2.87 -7.47
CA GLU A 373 -41.01 -3.13 -6.05
C GLU A 373 -40.33 -2.11 -5.14
N PHE A 374 -39.09 -1.74 -5.45
CA PHE A 374 -38.37 -0.66 -4.78
C PHE A 374 -39.12 0.66 -4.87
N GLN A 375 -39.51 1.10 -6.08
CA GLN A 375 -40.25 2.34 -6.29
C GLN A 375 -41.62 2.32 -5.59
N ARG A 376 -42.35 1.19 -5.64
CA ARG A 376 -43.64 1.05 -4.96
C ARG A 376 -43.50 1.18 -3.45
N ALA A 377 -42.48 0.57 -2.86
CA ALA A 377 -42.26 0.62 -1.41
C ALA A 377 -41.88 2.01 -0.86
N THR A 378 -41.33 2.88 -1.70
CA THR A 378 -40.94 4.26 -1.31
C THR A 378 -41.98 5.33 -1.64
N THR A 379 -42.88 5.04 -2.59
CA THR A 379 -43.80 6.03 -3.18
C THR A 379 -45.27 5.81 -2.79
N LEU A 380 -45.71 4.56 -2.60
CA LEU A 380 -47.09 4.24 -2.27
C LEU A 380 -47.30 4.11 -0.76
N GLU A 381 -48.21 4.91 -0.22
CA GLU A 381 -48.86 4.67 1.05
C GLU A 381 -49.88 3.54 0.84
N LEU A 382 -49.41 2.29 0.82
CA LEU A 382 -50.31 1.13 0.88
C LEU A 382 -50.95 1.17 2.26
N ALA A 383 -52.29 1.18 2.32
CA ALA A 383 -53.13 1.27 3.53
C ALA A 383 -52.83 0.24 4.64
N THR A 384 -51.86 -0.66 4.44
CA THR A 384 -51.49 -1.76 5.32
C THR A 384 -50.01 -1.74 5.77
N ARG A 385 -49.14 -0.85 5.27
CA ARG A 385 -47.73 -0.78 5.70
C ARG A 385 -47.21 0.66 5.81
N PRO A 386 -46.42 0.99 6.85
CA PRO A 386 -45.81 2.31 6.97
C PRO A 386 -44.82 2.56 5.81
N ARG A 387 -44.84 3.80 5.31
CA ARG A 387 -43.92 4.29 4.27
C ARG A 387 -42.46 4.05 4.71
N ARG A 388 -41.68 3.31 3.91
CA ARG A 388 -40.26 3.05 4.19
C ARG A 388 -39.37 4.06 3.48
N HIS A 389 -38.28 4.44 4.13
CA HIS A 389 -37.28 5.34 3.56
C HIS A 389 -36.15 4.51 2.99
N LEU A 390 -36.37 3.88 1.84
CA LEU A 390 -35.38 3.03 1.18
C LEU A 390 -34.51 3.84 0.22
N ILE A 391 -33.20 3.56 0.20
CA ILE A 391 -32.25 4.06 -0.80
C ILE A 391 -31.48 2.88 -1.42
N LEU A 392 -31.13 2.98 -2.70
CA LEU A 392 -30.27 2.00 -3.36
C LEU A 392 -28.84 2.54 -3.44
N VAL A 393 -27.86 1.77 -2.96
CA VAL A 393 -26.43 2.11 -3.10
C VAL A 393 -25.67 0.87 -3.53
N ALA A 394 -25.01 0.96 -4.69
CA ALA A 394 -24.21 -0.11 -5.29
C ALA A 394 -24.95 -1.46 -5.40
N GLY A 395 -26.25 -1.43 -5.73
CA GLY A 395 -27.08 -2.63 -5.91
C GLY A 395 -27.68 -3.20 -4.61
N ILE A 396 -27.49 -2.53 -3.47
CA ILE A 396 -28.02 -2.93 -2.16
C ILE A 396 -29.06 -1.91 -1.68
N LEU A 397 -30.19 -2.41 -1.19
CA LEU A 397 -31.27 -1.61 -0.61
C LEU A 397 -31.05 -1.39 0.89
N TYR A 398 -31.08 -0.13 1.32
CA TYR A 398 -30.94 0.28 2.71
C TYR A 398 -32.22 0.98 3.20
N ASP A 399 -32.74 0.57 4.36
CA ASP A 399 -33.80 1.33 5.06
C ASP A 399 -33.15 2.34 6.00
N VAL A 400 -33.28 3.62 5.68
CA VAL A 400 -32.65 4.72 6.41
C VAL A 400 -33.63 5.47 7.31
N ALA A 401 -34.85 4.97 7.51
CA ALA A 401 -35.90 5.67 8.26
C ALA A 401 -35.45 6.08 9.67
N SER A 402 -34.80 5.17 10.40
CA SER A 402 -34.24 5.41 11.74
C SER A 402 -32.99 6.29 11.74
N PHE A 403 -32.34 6.45 10.59
CA PHE A 403 -31.08 7.19 10.44
C PHE A 403 -31.27 8.62 9.92
N LEU A 404 -32.44 8.92 9.33
CA LEU A 404 -32.76 10.23 8.77
C LEU A 404 -32.49 11.41 9.72
N ALA A 405 -32.97 11.30 10.96
CA ALA A 405 -32.90 12.38 11.96
C ALA A 405 -31.50 12.59 12.54
N VAL A 406 -30.63 11.58 12.43
CA VAL A 406 -29.27 11.58 13.00
C VAL A 406 -28.19 11.64 11.91
N HIS A 407 -28.59 11.84 10.65
CA HIS A 407 -27.67 11.90 9.53
C HIS A 407 -26.84 13.20 9.57
N PRO A 408 -25.49 13.12 9.61
CA PRO A 408 -24.62 14.28 9.81
C PRO A 408 -24.63 15.28 8.64
N GLY A 409 -25.04 14.85 7.44
CA GLY A 409 -25.24 15.73 6.28
C GLY A 409 -26.61 16.42 6.22
N GLY A 410 -27.42 16.26 7.28
CA GLY A 410 -28.80 16.74 7.34
C GLY A 410 -29.79 15.74 6.75
N GLU A 411 -31.02 15.80 7.27
CA GLU A 411 -32.11 14.91 6.89
C GLU A 411 -32.58 15.12 5.45
N SER A 412 -32.54 16.36 4.95
CA SER A 412 -32.97 16.74 3.59
C SER A 412 -32.19 16.00 2.49
N LEU A 413 -30.90 15.76 2.72
CA LEU A 413 -30.01 15.07 1.78
C LEU A 413 -30.45 13.62 1.57
N LEU A 414 -30.66 12.87 2.66
CA LEU A 414 -31.17 11.49 2.57
C LEU A 414 -32.62 11.45 2.05
N ARG A 415 -33.49 12.36 2.48
CA ARG A 415 -34.89 12.43 1.98
C ARG A 415 -34.95 12.64 0.47
N SER A 416 -34.03 13.43 -0.10
CA SER A 416 -33.95 13.64 -1.55
C SER A 416 -33.54 12.39 -2.34
N ALA A 417 -32.91 11.42 -1.66
CA ALA A 417 -32.38 10.18 -2.22
C ALA A 417 -33.32 8.97 -2.01
N VAL A 418 -34.37 9.12 -1.18
CA VAL A 418 -35.38 8.07 -0.95
C VAL A 418 -36.05 7.68 -2.27
N GLY A 419 -36.10 6.39 -2.55
CA GLY A 419 -36.63 5.85 -3.80
C GLY A 419 -35.74 6.09 -5.01
N LYS A 420 -34.45 6.39 -4.83
CA LYS A 420 -33.49 6.56 -5.94
C LYS A 420 -32.25 5.70 -5.76
N ASP A 421 -31.52 5.53 -6.85
CA ASP A 421 -30.14 5.09 -6.81
C ASP A 421 -29.27 6.26 -6.34
N ALA A 422 -28.88 6.19 -5.07
CA ALA A 422 -28.06 7.20 -4.41
C ALA A 422 -26.56 6.95 -4.62
N THR A 423 -26.14 5.96 -5.42
CA THR A 423 -24.73 5.59 -5.58
C THR A 423 -23.85 6.77 -6.01
N ALA A 424 -24.33 7.63 -6.92
CA ALA A 424 -23.57 8.81 -7.35
C ALA A 424 -23.44 9.86 -6.24
N LEU A 425 -24.55 10.16 -5.56
CA LEU A 425 -24.60 11.08 -4.41
C LEU A 425 -23.73 10.58 -3.24
N PHE A 426 -23.72 9.26 -3.04
CA PHE A 426 -22.94 8.54 -2.05
C PHE A 426 -21.42 8.62 -2.35
N ASN A 427 -21.04 8.57 -3.62
CA ASN A 427 -19.64 8.66 -4.07
C ASN A 427 -19.15 10.12 -4.24
N GLY A 428 -19.84 11.10 -3.65
CA GLY A 428 -19.44 12.52 -3.69
C GLY A 428 -19.83 13.27 -4.96
N GLY A 429 -20.66 12.68 -5.83
CA GLY A 429 -21.23 13.34 -7.00
C GLY A 429 -22.36 14.29 -6.59
N LEU A 430 -22.01 15.52 -6.21
CA LEU A 430 -22.95 16.64 -6.23
C LEU A 430 -22.92 17.23 -7.64
N GLU A 431 -23.95 16.98 -8.44
CA GLU A 431 -24.28 17.89 -9.53
C GLU A 431 -24.56 19.26 -8.89
N THR A 432 -23.70 20.23 -9.18
CA THR A 432 -23.90 21.62 -8.79
C THR A 432 -25.13 22.17 -9.49
N THR A 433 -26.29 22.10 -8.84
CA THR A 433 -27.45 22.94 -9.16
C THR A 433 -27.71 23.89 -8.00
N SER A 434 -26.74 24.77 -7.74
CA SER A 434 -26.98 25.97 -6.95
C SER A 434 -27.68 27.01 -7.83
N HIS A 435 -29.00 27.11 -7.73
CA HIS A 435 -29.69 28.35 -8.02
C HIS A 435 -29.36 29.35 -6.92
N HIS A 436 -28.29 30.14 -7.09
CA HIS A 436 -28.24 31.53 -6.64
C HIS A 436 -27.35 32.36 -7.59
N PRO A 437 -27.78 33.57 -7.96
CA PRO A 437 -27.14 34.38 -8.99
C PRO A 437 -25.90 35.08 -8.43
N HIS A 438 -24.97 35.42 -9.33
CA HIS A 438 -23.75 36.24 -9.14
C HIS A 438 -22.43 35.49 -8.93
N SER A 439 -21.90 34.94 -10.02
CA SER A 439 -20.49 35.12 -10.39
C SER A 439 -20.31 34.75 -11.86
N ARG A 440 -19.75 35.67 -12.67
CA ARG A 440 -19.52 35.48 -14.11
C ARG A 440 -18.48 34.37 -14.38
N PRO A 441 -18.59 33.63 -15.49
CA PRO A 441 -17.68 32.52 -15.83
C PRO A 441 -16.42 33.02 -16.55
N CYS A 442 -15.29 32.32 -16.33
CA CYS A 442 -14.09 32.42 -17.17
C CYS A 442 -14.04 31.19 -18.11
N PRO A 443 -13.69 31.33 -19.41
CA PRO A 443 -13.97 30.31 -20.42
C PRO A 443 -12.81 29.35 -20.72
N ALA A 444 -13.22 28.14 -21.12
CA ALA A 444 -12.56 27.21 -22.04
C ALA A 444 -11.37 26.35 -21.54
N SER A 445 -11.64 25.06 -21.34
CA SER A 445 -11.10 24.02 -22.22
C SER A 445 -12.19 22.99 -22.52
N LYS A 446 -12.53 22.87 -23.81
CA LYS A 446 -13.47 21.89 -24.35
C LYS A 446 -12.74 20.55 -24.52
N GLU A 447 -13.55 19.49 -24.50
CA GLU A 447 -13.27 18.11 -24.94
C GLU A 447 -12.77 17.11 -23.88
N ALA A 448 -13.73 16.55 -23.14
CA ALA A 448 -13.69 15.15 -22.69
C ALA A 448 -15.02 14.48 -23.09
N PRO A 449 -15.01 13.23 -23.61
CA PRO A 449 -16.19 12.62 -24.19
C PRO A 449 -17.24 12.32 -23.12
N ALA A 450 -18.49 12.70 -23.41
CA ALA A 450 -19.66 12.32 -22.64
C ALA A 450 -19.81 10.79 -22.66
N TRP A 451 -19.67 10.14 -21.50
CA TRP A 451 -20.17 8.78 -21.32
C TRP A 451 -21.71 8.80 -21.47
N PRO A 452 -22.32 7.87 -22.23
CA PRO A 452 -23.76 7.79 -22.31
C PRO A 452 -24.34 7.46 -20.93
N PRO A 453 -25.56 7.94 -20.62
CA PRO A 453 -26.24 7.58 -19.39
C PRO A 453 -26.43 6.07 -19.37
N LEU A 454 -25.83 5.40 -18.39
CA LEU A 454 -26.13 4.01 -18.05
C LEU A 454 -27.60 3.96 -17.64
N ARG A 455 -28.48 3.62 -18.61
CA ARG A 455 -29.81 3.10 -18.29
C ARG A 455 -29.56 1.80 -17.54
N ALA A 456 -29.92 1.77 -16.26
CA ALA A 456 -30.04 0.53 -15.52
C ALA A 456 -31.03 -0.36 -16.30
N GLU A 457 -30.55 -1.49 -16.81
CA GLU A 457 -31.39 -2.46 -17.50
C GLU A 457 -32.49 -2.92 -16.54
N SER A 458 -33.73 -2.86 -17.00
CA SER A 458 -34.89 -3.46 -16.35
C SER A 458 -34.68 -4.96 -16.25
N GLY A 459 -34.08 -5.43 -15.15
CA GLY A 459 -33.78 -6.85 -14.96
C GLY A 459 -32.72 -7.20 -13.91
N SER A 460 -32.02 -6.22 -13.33
CA SER A 460 -31.02 -6.51 -12.29
C SER A 460 -31.68 -6.68 -10.92
N ALA A 461 -31.56 -7.88 -10.34
CA ALA A 461 -32.14 -8.24 -9.06
C ALA A 461 -31.38 -7.55 -7.89
N MET A 462 -32.09 -6.81 -7.01
CA MET A 462 -31.49 -6.06 -5.89
C MET A 462 -31.49 -6.88 -4.61
N ARG A 463 -30.41 -6.82 -3.82
CA ARG A 463 -30.29 -7.55 -2.54
C ARG A 463 -30.68 -6.66 -1.36
N VAL A 464 -31.43 -7.22 -0.42
CA VAL A 464 -31.85 -6.56 0.82
C VAL A 464 -30.99 -7.06 1.98
N THR A 465 -30.28 -6.15 2.64
CA THR A 465 -29.60 -6.42 3.92
C THR A 465 -30.09 -5.42 4.96
N SER A 466 -30.54 -5.92 6.12
CA SER A 466 -30.90 -5.07 7.25
C SER A 466 -29.65 -4.50 7.91
N VAL A 467 -29.65 -3.20 8.19
CA VAL A 467 -28.64 -2.53 9.00
C VAL A 467 -29.15 -2.42 10.42
N LEU A 468 -28.46 -3.05 11.38
CA LEU A 468 -28.69 -2.83 12.81
C LEU A 468 -27.75 -1.72 13.29
N VAL A 469 -28.32 -0.57 13.68
CA VAL A 469 -27.59 0.54 14.30
C VAL A 469 -27.58 0.30 15.81
N LEU A 470 -26.41 0.14 16.42
CA LEU A 470 -26.27 -0.23 17.83
C LEU A 470 -26.09 0.96 18.79
N GLY A 471 -25.82 2.18 18.28
CA GLY A 471 -25.76 3.39 19.11
C GLY A 471 -24.93 4.54 18.53
N ILE A 472 -25.01 5.69 19.20
CA ILE A 472 -24.25 6.92 18.93
C ILE A 472 -23.42 7.22 20.19
N GLU A 473 -22.08 7.32 20.06
CA GLU A 473 -21.21 7.90 21.09
C GLU A 473 -20.54 9.16 20.53
N GLY A 474 -21.01 10.33 20.96
CA GLY A 474 -20.51 11.61 20.47
C GLY A 474 -20.82 11.86 18.99
N PRO A 475 -19.91 12.43 18.18
CA PRO A 475 -20.16 12.73 16.76
C PRO A 475 -20.04 11.50 15.83
N TRP A 476 -19.99 10.28 16.38
CA TRP A 476 -19.61 9.07 15.64
C TRP A 476 -20.77 8.07 15.52
N LEU A 477 -20.87 7.46 14.34
CA LEU A 477 -21.87 6.44 13.99
C LEU A 477 -21.22 5.04 13.96
N ILE A 478 -21.79 4.07 14.67
CA ILE A 478 -21.33 2.68 14.69
C ILE A 478 -22.34 1.79 13.93
N VAL A 479 -21.89 1.09 12.89
CA VAL A 479 -22.74 0.26 12.01
C VAL A 479 -22.16 -1.15 11.84
N THR A 480 -23.02 -2.18 11.84
CA THR A 480 -22.67 -3.54 11.39
C THR A 480 -23.28 -3.80 10.01
N LEU A 481 -22.47 -4.23 9.04
CA LEU A 481 -22.94 -4.68 7.73
C LEU A 481 -22.79 -6.21 7.62
N GLY A 482 -23.86 -6.87 7.18
CA GLY A 482 -23.85 -8.28 6.77
C GLY A 482 -22.99 -8.49 5.51
N ALA A 483 -22.54 -9.72 5.32
CA ALA A 483 -21.46 -10.10 4.43
C ALA A 483 -21.66 -9.73 2.95
N ASP A 484 -20.52 -9.43 2.32
CA ASP A 484 -20.23 -9.38 0.89
C ASP A 484 -20.90 -8.28 0.02
N SER A 485 -20.16 -7.17 -0.18
CA SER A 485 -20.06 -6.56 -1.51
C SER A 485 -18.93 -5.53 -1.58
N ALA A 486 -18.22 -5.48 -2.70
CA ALA A 486 -17.25 -4.42 -3.03
C ALA A 486 -17.87 -3.00 -3.06
N GLY A 487 -19.21 -2.89 -3.01
CA GLY A 487 -19.95 -1.63 -2.83
C GLY A 487 -19.82 -1.06 -1.42
N ALA A 488 -19.91 -1.90 -0.38
CA ALA A 488 -19.69 -1.51 1.02
C ALA A 488 -18.27 -0.96 1.29
N ARG A 489 -17.29 -1.35 0.45
CA ARG A 489 -15.91 -0.84 0.54
C ARG A 489 -15.72 0.56 -0.05
N ARG A 490 -16.43 0.90 -1.13
CA ARG A 490 -16.48 2.29 -1.65
C ARG A 490 -17.32 3.18 -0.73
N ILE A 491 -18.25 2.58 0.00
CA ILE A 491 -19.13 3.27 0.94
C ILE A 491 -18.35 4.01 2.06
N LEU A 492 -17.16 3.52 2.41
CA LEU A 492 -16.36 4.01 3.53
C LEU A 492 -15.34 5.10 3.17
N GLU A 493 -15.19 5.45 1.88
CA GLU A 493 -14.17 6.39 1.41
C GLU A 493 -14.66 7.84 1.24
N THR A 494 -15.97 8.11 1.30
CA THR A 494 -16.57 9.39 0.87
C THR A 494 -17.32 10.21 1.92
N PHE A 495 -17.48 9.75 3.16
CA PHE A 495 -18.17 10.52 4.20
C PHE A 495 -17.26 10.93 5.35
N ARG A 496 -17.60 12.06 5.99
CA ARG A 496 -17.13 12.38 7.36
C ARG A 496 -17.78 11.39 8.34
N VAL A 497 -17.28 10.18 8.33
CA VAL A 497 -17.50 9.16 9.34
C VAL A 497 -16.12 8.86 9.92
N GLY A 498 -16.02 8.89 11.25
CA GLY A 498 -14.83 8.41 11.94
C GLY A 498 -14.76 6.93 11.74
N VAL A 499 -13.97 6.52 10.77
CA VAL A 499 -13.50 5.16 10.70
C VAL A 499 -12.28 5.11 11.61
N LEU A 500 -12.38 4.37 12.73
CA LEU A 500 -11.19 3.79 13.35
C LEU A 500 -10.60 2.81 12.33
N ARG A 501 -9.71 3.31 11.49
CA ARG A 501 -8.99 2.56 10.47
C ARG A 501 -7.51 2.59 10.82
N GLY A 502 -6.92 1.44 11.14
CA GLY A 502 -5.47 1.22 11.06
C GLY A 502 -4.55 2.29 11.68
N GLY A 503 -5.02 3.03 12.68
CA GLY A 503 -4.21 3.88 13.57
C GLY A 503 -3.51 5.07 12.92
N CYS A 504 -3.56 5.24 11.61
CA CYS A 504 -3.04 6.44 10.96
C CYS A 504 -3.98 7.63 11.21
N GLU A 505 -3.46 8.61 11.94
CA GLU A 505 -3.95 9.98 12.00
C GLU A 505 -4.15 10.50 10.56
N VAL A 506 -5.39 10.80 10.17
CA VAL A 506 -5.66 11.60 8.98
C VAL A 506 -5.56 13.06 9.41
N GLU A 507 -4.38 13.67 9.23
CA GLU A 507 -4.27 15.13 9.17
C GLU A 507 -5.11 15.60 7.98
N ILE A 508 -6.33 16.07 8.25
CA ILE A 508 -7.04 16.93 7.31
C ILE A 508 -6.57 18.35 7.60
N TRP A 509 -5.76 18.90 6.70
CA TRP A 509 -5.51 20.34 6.65
C TRP A 509 -6.85 21.07 6.56
N LYS A 510 -7.23 21.75 7.66
CA LYS A 510 -8.20 22.85 7.62
C LYS A 510 -7.40 24.12 7.33
N GLU A 511 -7.31 24.52 6.08
CA GLU A 511 -7.17 25.93 5.75
C GLU A 511 -8.54 26.45 5.28
N GLY A 512 -8.99 27.52 5.92
CA GLY A 512 -10.21 28.24 5.55
C GLY A 512 -11.38 28.11 6.53
N TYR A 513 -11.18 28.41 7.82
CA TYR A 513 -12.20 29.11 8.65
C TYR A 513 -11.55 29.67 9.93
N ARG A 514 -10.66 30.66 9.75
CA ARG A 514 -10.36 31.68 10.77
C ARG A 514 -10.74 33.01 10.15
N GLU A 515 -11.99 33.37 10.29
CA GLU A 515 -12.50 34.74 10.37
C GLU A 515 -13.98 34.62 10.76
N GLU A 516 -14.45 35.52 11.63
CA GLU A 516 -15.80 35.55 12.23
C GLU A 516 -16.09 34.69 13.48
N GLN A 517 -15.21 34.69 14.48
CA GLN A 517 -15.66 34.81 15.89
C GLN A 517 -14.71 35.68 16.72
N SER A 518 -14.56 36.94 16.29
CA SER A 518 -14.32 38.05 17.21
C SER A 518 -15.37 39.13 16.93
N ARG A 519 -16.57 38.90 17.46
CA ARG A 519 -17.44 39.95 17.95
C ARG A 519 -17.62 39.71 19.44
#